data_AF-A0A2E0Z053-F1
#
_entry.id   AF-A0A2E0Z053-F1
#
_cell.length_a   1.000
_cell.length_b   1.000
_cell.length_c   1.000
_cell.angle_alpha   90.00
_cell.angle_beta   90.00
_cell.angle_gamma   90.00
#
_symmetry.space_group_name_H-M   'P 1'
#
loop_
_entity.id
_entity.type
_entity.pdbx_description
1 polymer ?
#
loop_
_entity_poly.entity_id
_entity_poly.type
_entity_poly.pdbx_seq_one_letter_code
_entity_poly.pdbx_strand_id
1 'polypeptide(L)'
;MLLSDWLRWVLHAVTTARLRSLLTALGISIGIAAVTLLTSIGEGIRGYLMESFSQFGTRIIAVMPGKTDTAGMPGLLTTVRPLSLDDARFLARLPHVEAVVPLIQGTAKVEGDRYSRDTDVYGVGPDMDRAWRFNVALGRFLPGDELENSSYYTVIGAKVRDELFRNRNPLGEYVRVGGTRFRVIGVMEAKGQLLGFDLDDAIYIPADLGMQMFNKESLMEIDVVFRETTTSAKMSELVREQLIRRHGDEDFTLFTQEDMLETLDRILNMLKLAVGALGGVALVVGGVGVLTIMTTALRERTGEIGLLRAVGCTREQVMWMFLGEAVLLSALGGLLGLSLVALLVIALNTFVPGLPVSLHPFYMLASLGLSCGVGLAAGLSPAMHAAGLDPIEALRAE
;
A
#
# COMPACT_ATOMS: atom_id res chain seq x y z
N MET A 1 41.74 22.73 -11.89
CA MET A 1 41.37 21.75 -12.92
C MET A 1 39.99 22.10 -13.43
N LEU A 2 39.79 22.16 -14.75
CA LEU A 2 38.46 22.42 -15.33
C LEU A 2 37.55 21.21 -15.06
N LEU A 3 36.28 21.44 -14.77
CA LEU A 3 35.27 20.40 -14.48
C LEU A 3 35.23 19.31 -15.58
N SER A 4 35.53 19.69 -16.82
CA SER A 4 35.62 18.81 -17.99
C SER A 4 36.78 17.83 -17.94
N ASP A 5 37.94 18.23 -17.40
CA ASP A 5 39.13 17.38 -17.32
C ASP A 5 38.96 16.33 -16.21
N TRP A 6 38.31 16.73 -15.12
CA TRP A 6 37.93 15.85 -14.03
C TRP A 6 36.96 14.75 -14.50
N LEU A 7 35.92 15.12 -15.24
CA LEU A 7 34.93 14.17 -15.78
C LEU A 7 35.54 13.16 -16.77
N ARG A 8 36.44 13.61 -17.66
CA ARG A 8 37.17 12.72 -18.58
C ARG A 8 38.10 11.77 -17.86
N TRP A 9 38.80 12.25 -16.82
CA TRP A 9 39.71 11.45 -16.03
C TRP A 9 38.98 10.32 -15.28
N VAL A 10 37.81 10.62 -14.70
CA VAL A 10 36.96 9.62 -14.04
C VAL A 10 36.40 8.61 -15.04
N LEU A 11 35.82 9.07 -16.17
CA LEU A 11 35.24 8.17 -17.18
C LEU A 11 36.28 7.17 -17.72
N HIS A 12 37.54 7.59 -17.89
CA HIS A 12 38.60 6.70 -18.33
C HIS A 12 38.87 5.59 -17.30
N ALA A 13 38.98 5.95 -16.01
CA ALA A 13 39.24 5.01 -14.92
C ALA A 13 38.15 3.93 -14.79
N VAL A 14 36.88 4.29 -14.98
CA VAL A 14 35.76 3.33 -14.96
C VAL A 14 35.84 2.33 -16.12
N THR A 15 36.32 2.76 -17.29
CA THR A 15 36.34 1.93 -18.52
C THR A 15 37.51 0.95 -18.61
N THR A 16 38.59 1.13 -17.86
CA THR A 16 39.76 0.24 -17.87
C THR A 16 39.50 -1.08 -17.15
N ALA A 17 38.67 -1.07 -16.09
CA ALA A 17 38.34 -2.25 -15.28
C ALA A 17 36.91 -2.77 -15.51
N ARG A 18 36.50 -2.96 -16.77
CA ARG A 18 35.10 -3.21 -17.19
C ARG A 18 34.33 -4.24 -16.36
N LEU A 19 34.91 -5.42 -16.10
CA LEU A 19 34.23 -6.48 -15.35
C LEU A 19 33.99 -6.09 -13.88
N ARG A 20 34.98 -5.47 -13.24
CA ARG A 20 34.88 -5.03 -11.83
C ARG A 20 33.93 -3.86 -11.68
N SER A 21 34.03 -2.87 -12.57
CA SER A 21 33.10 -1.74 -12.63
C SER A 21 31.65 -2.21 -12.84
N LEU A 22 31.43 -3.19 -13.72
CA LEU A 22 30.11 -3.75 -13.99
C LEU A 22 29.55 -4.53 -12.80
N LEU A 23 30.33 -5.41 -12.16
CA LEU A 23 29.91 -6.15 -10.96
C LEU A 23 29.59 -5.21 -9.78
N THR A 24 30.38 -4.16 -9.62
CA THR A 24 30.17 -3.12 -8.59
C THR A 24 28.90 -2.33 -8.86
N ALA A 25 28.72 -1.86 -10.08
CA ALA A 25 27.52 -1.16 -10.50
C ALA A 25 26.28 -2.04 -10.36
N LEU A 26 26.37 -3.34 -10.68
CA LEU A 26 25.28 -4.29 -10.46
C LEU A 26 24.91 -4.43 -8.98
N GLY A 27 25.88 -4.63 -8.09
CA GLY A 27 25.62 -4.74 -6.65
C GLY A 27 24.89 -3.51 -6.09
N ILE A 28 25.38 -2.31 -6.44
CA ILE A 28 24.74 -1.05 -6.05
C ILE A 28 23.34 -0.94 -6.68
N SER A 29 23.22 -1.23 -7.98
CA SER A 29 21.95 -1.12 -8.72
C SER A 29 20.86 -2.02 -8.13
N ILE A 30 21.18 -3.26 -7.75
CA ILE A 30 20.24 -4.22 -7.17
C ILE A 30 19.79 -3.74 -5.77
N GLY A 31 20.72 -3.28 -4.94
CA GLY A 31 20.39 -2.73 -3.63
C GLY A 31 19.48 -1.50 -3.70
N ILE A 32 19.84 -0.54 -4.56
CA ILE A 32 19.03 0.67 -4.80
C ILE A 32 17.68 0.32 -5.42
N ALA A 33 17.64 -0.62 -6.36
CA ALA A 33 16.42 -1.05 -7.01
C ALA A 33 15.44 -1.67 -6.00
N ALA A 34 15.92 -2.58 -5.15
CA ALA A 34 15.10 -3.25 -4.14
C ALA A 34 14.45 -2.26 -3.15
N VAL A 35 15.25 -1.32 -2.61
CA VAL A 35 14.77 -0.32 -1.66
C VAL A 35 13.79 0.66 -2.33
N THR A 36 14.10 1.12 -3.55
CA THR A 36 13.25 2.06 -4.29
C THR A 36 11.92 1.41 -4.68
N LEU A 37 11.95 0.18 -5.17
CA LEU A 37 10.76 -0.55 -5.60
C LEU A 37 9.79 -0.77 -4.44
N LEU A 38 10.29 -1.25 -3.30
CA LEU A 38 9.44 -1.47 -2.12
C LEU A 38 8.82 -0.17 -1.60
N THR A 39 9.58 0.92 -1.58
CA THR A 39 9.07 2.22 -1.12
C THR A 39 7.99 2.74 -2.08
N SER A 40 8.20 2.59 -3.39
CA SER A 40 7.25 3.00 -4.42
C SER A 40 5.95 2.19 -4.38
N ILE A 41 6.06 0.88 -4.14
CA ILE A 41 4.90 0.00 -3.93
C ILE A 41 4.15 0.39 -2.66
N GLY A 42 4.87 0.61 -1.55
CA GLY A 42 4.25 0.95 -0.27
C GLY A 42 3.42 2.23 -0.34
N GLU A 43 3.95 3.28 -0.98
CA GLU A 43 3.22 4.54 -1.13
C GLU A 43 2.11 4.48 -2.17
N GLY A 44 2.30 3.70 -3.23
CA GLY A 44 1.22 3.46 -4.18
C GLY A 44 0.05 2.72 -3.53
N ILE A 45 0.31 1.66 -2.74
CA ILE A 45 -0.72 0.96 -1.97
C ILE A 45 -1.38 1.91 -0.95
N ARG A 46 -0.60 2.71 -0.23
CA ARG A 46 -1.14 3.70 0.72
C ARG A 46 -2.06 4.70 0.02
N GLY A 47 -1.63 5.25 -1.12
CA GLY A 47 -2.45 6.17 -1.93
C GLY A 47 -3.73 5.52 -2.44
N TYR A 48 -3.64 4.28 -2.95
CA TYR A 48 -4.79 3.51 -3.40
C TYR A 48 -5.79 3.23 -2.28
N LEU A 49 -5.32 2.89 -1.09
CA LEU A 49 -6.18 2.68 0.08
C LEU A 49 -6.81 3.98 0.56
N MET A 50 -6.07 5.09 0.59
CA MET A 50 -6.62 6.41 0.93
C MET A 50 -7.71 6.83 -0.06
N GLU A 51 -7.49 6.62 -1.36
CA GLU A 51 -8.48 6.91 -2.39
C GLU A 51 -9.72 6.01 -2.24
N SER A 52 -9.52 4.69 -2.08
CA SER A 52 -10.60 3.73 -1.89
C SER A 52 -11.46 4.06 -0.65
N PHE A 53 -10.84 4.43 0.48
CA PHE A 53 -11.55 4.85 1.69
C PHE A 53 -12.22 6.21 1.54
N SER A 54 -11.61 7.15 0.81
CA SER A 54 -12.24 8.44 0.54
C SER A 54 -13.56 8.28 -0.23
N GLN A 55 -13.69 7.22 -1.04
CA GLN A 55 -14.91 6.91 -1.78
C GLN A 55 -16.04 6.38 -0.89
N PHE A 56 -15.72 5.60 0.16
CA PHE A 56 -16.70 5.22 1.20
C PHE A 56 -16.98 6.37 2.17
N GLY A 57 -16.02 7.27 2.36
CA GLY A 57 -16.05 8.39 3.29
C GLY A 57 -15.03 8.20 4.41
N THR A 58 -14.26 9.25 4.72
CA THR A 58 -13.18 9.21 5.72
C THR A 58 -13.69 9.25 7.17
N ARG A 59 -14.97 8.97 7.39
CA ARG A 59 -15.67 9.14 8.67
C ARG A 59 -16.49 7.91 9.04
N ILE A 60 -15.90 6.73 8.82
CA ILE A 60 -16.53 5.44 9.08
C ILE A 60 -15.73 4.73 10.17
N ILE A 61 -16.45 4.15 11.13
CA ILE A 61 -15.92 3.23 12.12
C ILE A 61 -16.65 1.90 11.93
N ALA A 62 -15.92 0.86 11.55
CA ALA A 62 -16.47 -0.48 11.48
C ALA A 62 -16.43 -1.11 12.87
N VAL A 63 -17.57 -1.59 13.35
CA VAL A 63 -17.70 -2.35 14.60
C VAL A 63 -17.82 -3.81 14.24
N MET A 64 -16.80 -4.60 14.56
CA MET A 64 -16.77 -6.04 14.29
C MET A 64 -16.96 -6.83 15.58
N PRO A 65 -17.63 -8.01 15.54
CA PRO A 65 -17.78 -8.84 16.72
C PRO A 65 -16.44 -9.52 17.07
N GLY A 66 -16.17 -9.67 18.35
CA GLY A 66 -14.98 -10.32 18.89
C GLY A 66 -13.86 -9.34 19.21
N LYS A 67 -12.89 -9.82 20.00
CA LYS A 67 -11.72 -9.06 20.44
C LYS A 67 -10.48 -9.49 19.67
N THR A 68 -9.76 -8.55 19.07
CA THR A 68 -8.48 -8.82 18.37
C THR A 68 -7.29 -9.04 19.32
N ASP A 69 -7.39 -8.57 20.58
CA ASP A 69 -6.37 -8.81 21.60
C ASP A 69 -6.45 -10.23 22.14
N THR A 70 -5.60 -11.11 21.60
CA THR A 70 -5.35 -12.45 22.17
C THR A 70 -4.45 -12.35 23.40
N ALA A 71 -4.89 -11.64 24.44
CA ALA A 71 -4.25 -11.63 25.76
C ALA A 71 -4.85 -12.71 26.67
N GLY A 72 -5.09 -13.91 26.12
CA GLY A 72 -5.70 -15.03 26.83
C GLY A 72 -5.41 -16.37 26.15
N MET A 73 -5.38 -17.44 26.95
CA MET A 73 -5.17 -18.81 26.44
C MET A 73 -6.25 -19.15 25.39
N PRO A 74 -5.87 -19.62 24.18
CA PRO A 74 -6.84 -20.06 23.19
C PRO A 74 -7.63 -21.25 23.73
N GLY A 75 -8.96 -21.14 23.82
CA GLY A 75 -9.84 -22.28 24.12
C GLY A 75 -10.59 -22.25 25.46
N LEU A 76 -10.51 -21.17 26.26
CA LEU A 76 -11.35 -21.02 27.45
C LEU A 76 -12.48 -20.00 27.17
N LEU A 77 -13.64 -20.49 26.71
CA LEU A 77 -14.95 -19.81 26.77
C LEU A 77 -14.98 -18.30 26.42
N THR A 78 -14.45 -17.89 25.27
CA THR A 78 -14.81 -16.59 24.67
C THR A 78 -16.10 -16.78 23.87
N THR A 79 -17.26 -16.74 24.54
CA THR A 79 -18.53 -16.54 23.84
C THR A 79 -18.56 -15.10 23.38
N VAL A 80 -18.10 -14.84 22.16
CA VAL A 80 -18.29 -13.54 21.51
C VAL A 80 -19.80 -13.30 21.41
N ARG A 81 -20.31 -12.25 22.07
CA ARG A 81 -21.71 -11.86 21.91
C ARG A 81 -21.91 -11.46 20.44
N PRO A 82 -22.95 -11.99 19.77
CA PRO A 82 -23.23 -11.60 18.40
C PRO A 82 -23.59 -10.11 18.34
N LEU A 83 -23.11 -9.41 17.31
CA LEU A 83 -23.59 -8.07 17.00
C LEU A 83 -25.00 -8.18 16.42
N SER A 84 -25.96 -7.56 17.10
CA SER A 84 -27.37 -7.62 16.73
C SER A 84 -27.84 -6.39 15.95
N LEU A 85 -28.95 -6.51 15.23
CA LEU A 85 -29.62 -5.37 14.59
C LEU A 85 -30.08 -4.32 15.62
N ASP A 86 -30.36 -4.73 16.85
CA ASP A 86 -30.66 -3.82 17.95
C ASP A 86 -29.46 -2.98 18.36
N ASP A 87 -28.24 -3.52 18.27
CA ASP A 87 -27.03 -2.76 18.52
C ASP A 87 -26.84 -1.70 17.43
N ALA A 88 -27.14 -2.02 16.16
CA ALA A 88 -27.13 -1.04 15.07
C ALA A 88 -28.17 0.08 15.29
N ARG A 89 -29.39 -0.24 15.74
CA ARG A 89 -30.42 0.76 16.09
C ARG A 89 -29.99 1.66 17.25
N PHE A 90 -29.34 1.07 18.25
CA PHE A 90 -28.83 1.80 19.40
C PHE A 90 -27.75 2.80 18.97
N LEU A 91 -26.79 2.35 18.16
CA LEU A 91 -25.73 3.21 17.61
C LEU A 91 -26.28 4.35 16.77
N ALA A 92 -27.35 4.11 15.99
CA ALA A 92 -27.98 5.14 15.17
C ALA A 92 -28.56 6.32 15.99
N ARG A 93 -28.81 6.14 17.29
CA ARG A 93 -29.34 7.19 18.19
C ARG A 93 -28.25 7.98 18.92
N LEU A 94 -26.98 7.59 18.78
CA LEU A 94 -25.88 8.28 19.45
C LEU A 94 -25.67 9.68 18.87
N PRO A 95 -25.20 10.65 19.70
CA PRO A 95 -24.89 11.98 19.20
C PRO A 95 -23.75 11.90 18.18
N HIS A 96 -23.77 12.83 17.23
CA HIS A 96 -22.81 12.92 16.11
C HIS A 96 -22.86 11.78 15.09
N VAL A 97 -23.68 10.74 15.27
CA VAL A 97 -23.92 9.74 14.22
C VAL A 97 -24.75 10.37 13.10
N GLU A 98 -24.35 10.08 11.87
CA GLU A 98 -25.00 10.50 10.63
C GLU A 98 -25.79 9.35 10.01
N ALA A 99 -25.21 8.16 9.97
CA ALA A 99 -25.82 6.94 9.46
C ALA A 99 -25.19 5.71 10.11
N VAL A 100 -25.94 4.60 10.14
CA VAL A 100 -25.44 3.29 10.59
C VAL A 100 -25.82 2.23 9.57
N VAL A 101 -24.86 1.40 9.19
CA VAL A 101 -25.05 0.33 8.22
C VAL A 101 -24.72 -1.01 8.89
N PRO A 102 -25.74 -1.79 9.29
CA PRO A 102 -25.50 -3.19 9.63
C PRO A 102 -25.13 -3.93 8.35
N LEU A 103 -24.06 -4.73 8.40
CA LEU A 103 -23.58 -5.49 7.26
C LEU A 103 -23.55 -6.99 7.56
N ILE A 104 -24.08 -7.75 6.61
CA ILE A 104 -23.85 -9.19 6.51
C ILE A 104 -23.54 -9.53 5.05
N GLN A 105 -22.46 -10.27 4.84
CA GLN A 105 -22.06 -10.72 3.52
C GLN A 105 -22.09 -12.25 3.43
N GLY A 106 -22.48 -12.74 2.26
CA GLY A 106 -22.32 -14.11 1.81
C GLY A 106 -22.56 -14.21 0.31
N THR A 107 -22.30 -15.37 -0.27
CA THR A 107 -22.54 -15.62 -1.69
C THR A 107 -23.82 -16.43 -1.85
N ALA A 108 -24.64 -16.09 -2.84
CA ALA A 108 -25.83 -16.87 -3.17
C ALA A 108 -26.06 -16.93 -4.67
N LYS A 109 -26.73 -18.01 -5.09
CA LYS A 109 -27.24 -18.13 -6.46
C LYS A 109 -28.43 -17.20 -6.65
N VAL A 110 -28.37 -16.40 -7.71
CA VAL A 110 -29.42 -15.48 -8.11
C VAL A 110 -29.97 -15.93 -9.45
N GLU A 111 -31.29 -16.04 -9.52
CA GLU A 111 -32.03 -16.49 -10.68
C GLU A 111 -33.04 -15.42 -11.11
N GLY A 112 -33.02 -15.05 -12.39
CA GLY A 112 -33.94 -14.10 -13.00
C GLY A 112 -34.34 -14.55 -14.40
N ASP A 113 -35.64 -14.62 -14.68
CA ASP A 113 -36.24 -15.16 -15.91
C ASP A 113 -35.65 -16.53 -16.30
N ARG A 114 -34.66 -16.58 -17.21
CA ARG A 114 -34.01 -17.81 -17.69
C ARG A 114 -32.52 -17.90 -17.34
N TYR A 115 -31.98 -16.91 -16.64
CA TYR A 115 -30.56 -16.79 -16.34
C TYR A 115 -30.32 -16.96 -14.85
N SER A 116 -29.14 -17.49 -14.52
CA SER A 116 -28.71 -17.59 -13.12
C SER A 116 -27.22 -17.33 -12.99
N ARG A 117 -26.83 -16.77 -11.85
CA ARG A 117 -25.44 -16.41 -11.54
C ARG A 117 -25.20 -16.52 -10.04
N ASP A 118 -24.02 -16.97 -9.65
CA ASP A 118 -23.53 -16.85 -8.28
C ASP A 118 -22.90 -15.47 -8.11
N THR A 119 -23.36 -14.72 -7.12
CA THR A 119 -22.99 -13.31 -6.89
C THR A 119 -22.95 -13.05 -5.38
N ASP A 120 -22.23 -12.00 -5.00
CA ASP A 120 -22.16 -11.58 -3.62
C ASP A 120 -23.47 -10.90 -3.21
N VAL A 121 -23.99 -11.31 -2.06
CA VAL A 121 -25.20 -10.76 -1.48
C VAL A 121 -24.83 -10.05 -0.18
N TYR A 122 -25.15 -8.76 -0.16
CA TYR A 122 -24.95 -7.87 0.97
C TYR A 122 -26.31 -7.61 1.63
N GLY A 123 -26.49 -8.14 2.83
CA GLY A 123 -27.56 -7.72 3.72
C GLY A 123 -27.17 -6.41 4.38
N VAL A 124 -27.86 -5.33 4.05
CA VAL A 124 -27.54 -3.96 4.48
C VAL A 124 -28.75 -3.23 5.04
N GLY A 125 -28.47 -2.18 5.81
CA GLY A 125 -29.49 -1.22 6.23
C GLY A 125 -29.89 -0.25 5.11
N PRO A 126 -30.99 0.50 5.32
CA PRO A 126 -31.52 1.45 4.34
C PRO A 126 -30.63 2.69 4.13
N ASP A 127 -29.77 3.04 5.09
CA ASP A 127 -28.90 4.21 5.01
C ASP A 127 -27.57 3.94 4.29
N MET A 128 -27.36 2.74 3.75
CA MET A 128 -26.09 2.33 3.15
C MET A 128 -25.68 3.19 1.95
N ASP A 129 -26.61 3.54 1.07
CA ASP A 129 -26.34 4.38 -0.10
C ASP A 129 -25.85 5.78 0.31
N ARG A 130 -26.43 6.36 1.36
CA ARG A 130 -26.02 7.66 1.92
C ARG A 130 -24.73 7.56 2.71
N ALA A 131 -24.57 6.51 3.52
CA ALA A 131 -23.40 6.26 4.36
C ALA A 131 -22.13 6.10 3.52
N TRP A 132 -22.18 5.26 2.49
CA TRP A 132 -21.05 4.95 1.61
C TRP A 132 -21.00 5.81 0.34
N ARG A 133 -21.92 6.79 0.19
CA ARG A 133 -22.02 7.69 -0.97
C ARG A 133 -22.15 6.92 -2.29
N PHE A 134 -22.98 5.88 -2.28
CA PHE A 134 -23.29 5.11 -3.48
C PHE A 134 -24.54 5.66 -4.13
N ASN A 135 -24.50 5.81 -5.46
CA ASN A 135 -25.65 6.30 -6.21
C ASN A 135 -26.45 5.14 -6.78
N VAL A 136 -27.76 5.32 -6.80
CA VAL A 136 -28.69 4.43 -7.50
C VAL A 136 -28.89 4.98 -8.91
N ALA A 137 -28.52 4.20 -9.93
CA ALA A 137 -28.68 4.59 -11.33
C ALA A 137 -30.15 4.57 -11.79
N LEU A 138 -30.94 3.61 -11.29
CA LEU A 138 -32.36 3.46 -11.64
C LEU A 138 -33.18 3.10 -10.41
N GLY A 139 -34.34 3.73 -10.23
CA GLY A 139 -35.26 3.42 -9.14
C GLY A 139 -34.86 4.11 -7.83
N ARG A 140 -34.87 3.36 -6.72
CA ARG A 140 -34.50 3.85 -5.38
C ARG A 140 -33.79 2.76 -4.59
N PHE A 141 -33.08 3.16 -3.54
CA PHE A 141 -32.46 2.21 -2.63
C PHE A 141 -33.50 1.53 -1.71
N LEU A 142 -33.04 0.64 -0.83
CA LEU A 142 -33.90 -0.07 0.13
C LEU A 142 -34.67 0.92 1.02
N PRO A 143 -35.98 0.71 1.24
CA PRO A 143 -36.79 1.60 2.07
C PRO A 143 -36.41 1.47 3.55
N GLY A 144 -36.50 2.57 4.29
CA GLY A 144 -36.11 2.62 5.71
C GLY A 144 -37.24 2.33 6.70
N ASP A 145 -38.24 1.54 6.29
CA ASP A 145 -39.49 1.43 7.05
C ASP A 145 -39.30 0.68 8.38
N GLU A 146 -38.38 -0.30 8.47
CA GLU A 146 -37.95 -0.99 9.70
C GLU A 146 -36.68 -1.84 9.42
N LEU A 147 -35.85 -2.09 10.45
CA LEU A 147 -34.69 -3.02 10.37
C LEU A 147 -35.08 -4.48 10.68
N GLU A 148 -36.32 -4.72 11.08
CA GLU A 148 -36.92 -6.04 11.33
C GLU A 148 -38.22 -6.13 10.53
N ASN A 149 -38.58 -7.33 10.04
CA ASN A 149 -39.75 -7.54 9.18
C ASN A 149 -39.69 -6.78 7.86
N SER A 150 -38.49 -6.67 7.30
CA SER A 150 -38.29 -5.97 6.04
C SER A 150 -39.12 -6.57 4.92
N SER A 151 -39.62 -5.71 4.04
CA SER A 151 -40.20 -6.16 2.78
C SER A 151 -39.14 -6.85 1.91
N TYR A 152 -39.54 -7.88 1.17
CA TYR A 152 -38.68 -8.62 0.23
C TYR A 152 -38.35 -7.79 -1.02
N TYR A 153 -37.61 -6.71 -0.83
CA TYR A 153 -37.08 -5.85 -1.87
C TYR A 153 -35.58 -6.08 -2.05
N THR A 154 -35.11 -5.81 -3.26
CA THR A 154 -33.69 -5.90 -3.58
C THR A 154 -33.25 -4.81 -4.53
N VAL A 155 -31.98 -4.43 -4.42
CA VAL A 155 -31.30 -3.53 -5.33
C VAL A 155 -30.14 -4.32 -5.95
N ILE A 156 -29.99 -4.28 -7.26
CA ILE A 156 -29.00 -5.09 -7.99
C ILE A 156 -27.86 -4.24 -8.54
N GLY A 157 -26.66 -4.82 -8.61
CA GLY A 157 -25.51 -4.21 -9.28
C GLY A 157 -25.67 -4.14 -10.81
N ALA A 158 -24.85 -3.32 -11.45
CA ALA A 158 -24.92 -3.08 -12.89
C ALA A 158 -24.68 -4.36 -13.73
N LYS A 159 -23.73 -5.20 -13.32
CA LYS A 159 -23.39 -6.45 -14.01
C LYS A 159 -24.48 -7.50 -13.83
N VAL A 160 -25.07 -7.59 -12.63
CA VAL A 160 -26.24 -8.45 -12.37
C VAL A 160 -27.41 -8.05 -13.29
N ARG A 161 -27.68 -6.75 -13.45
CA ARG A 161 -28.69 -6.26 -14.40
C ARG A 161 -28.37 -6.73 -15.82
N ASP A 162 -27.15 -6.51 -16.28
CA ASP A 162 -26.77 -6.76 -17.67
C ASP A 162 -26.81 -8.27 -18.02
N GLU A 163 -26.43 -9.12 -17.07
CA GLU A 163 -26.45 -10.58 -17.26
C GLU A 163 -27.84 -11.19 -17.11
N LEU A 164 -28.60 -10.83 -16.07
CA LEU A 164 -29.92 -11.44 -15.81
C LEU A 164 -31.04 -10.82 -16.66
N PHE A 165 -30.92 -9.53 -17.01
CA PHE A 165 -31.98 -8.80 -17.70
C PHE A 165 -31.62 -8.33 -19.11
N ARG A 166 -30.38 -8.53 -19.59
CA ARG A 166 -29.93 -8.16 -20.96
C ARG A 166 -30.32 -6.73 -21.36
N ASN A 167 -30.08 -5.77 -20.47
CA ASN A 167 -30.45 -4.35 -20.62
C ASN A 167 -31.96 -4.05 -20.66
N ARG A 168 -32.83 -5.01 -20.33
CA ARG A 168 -34.24 -4.71 -20.05
C ARG A 168 -34.37 -4.03 -18.70
N ASN A 169 -35.43 -3.24 -18.53
CA ASN A 169 -35.72 -2.59 -17.25
C ASN A 169 -36.03 -3.65 -16.18
N PRO A 170 -35.20 -3.79 -15.12
CA PRO A 170 -35.43 -4.79 -14.09
C PRO A 170 -36.41 -4.29 -13.00
N LEU A 171 -36.77 -3.01 -13.00
CA LEU A 171 -37.59 -2.43 -11.94
C LEU A 171 -38.98 -3.07 -11.89
N GLY A 172 -39.36 -3.55 -10.72
CA GLY A 172 -40.63 -4.19 -10.46
C GLY A 172 -40.65 -5.69 -10.77
N GLU A 173 -39.65 -6.21 -11.48
CA GLU A 173 -39.50 -7.64 -11.72
C GLU A 173 -39.08 -8.39 -10.46
N TYR A 174 -39.25 -9.71 -10.50
CA TYR A 174 -38.85 -10.58 -9.40
C TYR A 174 -37.60 -11.37 -9.74
N VAL A 175 -36.69 -11.43 -8.77
CA VAL A 175 -35.51 -12.31 -8.79
C VAL A 175 -35.55 -13.24 -7.60
N ARG A 176 -34.96 -14.43 -7.75
CA ARG A 176 -34.80 -15.38 -6.66
C ARG A 176 -33.36 -15.35 -6.20
N VAL A 177 -33.12 -14.98 -4.94
CA VAL A 177 -31.79 -14.89 -4.30
C VAL A 177 -31.75 -15.96 -3.22
N GLY A 178 -30.85 -16.94 -3.33
CA GLY A 178 -30.73 -18.01 -2.33
C GLY A 178 -32.02 -18.79 -2.08
N GLY A 179 -32.84 -18.97 -3.12
CA GLY A 179 -34.16 -19.63 -3.01
C GLY A 179 -35.33 -18.71 -2.63
N THR A 180 -35.07 -17.50 -2.15
CA THR A 180 -36.09 -16.54 -1.71
C THR A 180 -36.43 -15.51 -2.78
N ARG A 181 -37.70 -15.16 -2.95
CA ARG A 181 -38.16 -14.25 -4.01
C ARG A 181 -38.14 -12.79 -3.54
N PHE A 182 -37.38 -11.94 -4.24
CA PHE A 182 -37.30 -10.50 -4.01
C PHE A 182 -37.82 -9.72 -5.21
N ARG A 183 -38.41 -8.55 -4.95
CA ARG A 183 -38.79 -7.60 -5.99
C ARG A 183 -37.69 -6.55 -6.18
N VAL A 184 -37.24 -6.38 -7.41
CA VAL A 184 -36.21 -5.39 -7.74
C VAL A 184 -36.81 -3.99 -7.69
N ILE A 185 -36.24 -3.11 -6.89
CA ILE A 185 -36.70 -1.71 -6.74
C ILE A 185 -35.64 -0.68 -7.14
N GLY A 186 -34.41 -1.12 -7.37
CA GLY A 186 -33.33 -0.26 -7.79
C GLY A 186 -32.20 -1.01 -8.50
N VAL A 187 -31.37 -0.24 -9.21
CA VAL A 187 -30.09 -0.68 -9.78
C VAL A 187 -29.01 0.30 -9.35
N MET A 188 -27.90 -0.20 -8.82
CA MET A 188 -26.75 0.62 -8.44
C MET A 188 -26.03 1.19 -9.66
N GLU A 189 -25.42 2.36 -9.51
CA GLU A 189 -24.46 2.89 -10.48
C GLU A 189 -23.22 1.98 -10.56
N ALA A 190 -22.68 1.78 -11.76
CA ALA A 190 -21.50 0.97 -11.96
C ALA A 190 -20.28 1.66 -11.32
N LYS A 191 -19.60 0.95 -10.41
CA LYS A 191 -18.36 1.41 -9.74
C LYS A 191 -17.17 0.51 -10.04
N GLY A 192 -17.40 -0.70 -10.57
CA GLY A 192 -16.36 -1.68 -10.82
C GLY A 192 -15.85 -2.36 -9.54
N GLN A 193 -14.60 -2.81 -9.59
CA GLN A 193 -13.97 -3.52 -8.49
C GLN A 193 -13.28 -2.54 -7.53
N LEU A 194 -13.56 -2.67 -6.24
CA LEU A 194 -13.09 -1.75 -5.20
C LEU A 194 -12.62 -2.57 -3.99
N LEU A 195 -11.34 -2.43 -3.61
CA LEU A 195 -10.68 -3.24 -2.57
C LEU A 195 -10.82 -4.77 -2.77
N GLY A 196 -10.91 -5.21 -4.02
CA GLY A 196 -11.12 -6.62 -4.38
C GLY A 196 -12.58 -7.07 -4.44
N PHE A 197 -13.53 -6.24 -3.99
CA PHE A 197 -14.98 -6.50 -4.08
C PHE A 197 -15.54 -6.00 -5.42
N ASP A 198 -16.28 -6.84 -6.13
CA ASP A 198 -16.99 -6.45 -7.36
C ASP A 198 -18.38 -5.93 -6.99
N LEU A 199 -18.52 -4.61 -6.81
CA LEU A 199 -19.79 -3.97 -6.45
C LEU A 199 -20.81 -4.02 -7.60
N ASP A 200 -20.35 -4.24 -8.84
CA ASP A 200 -21.22 -4.37 -9.99
C ASP A 200 -21.85 -5.78 -10.05
N ASP A 201 -21.14 -6.78 -9.52
CA ASP A 201 -21.56 -8.18 -9.35
C ASP A 201 -22.09 -8.47 -7.95
N ALA A 202 -22.90 -7.55 -7.42
CA ALA A 202 -23.46 -7.62 -6.08
C ALA A 202 -24.98 -7.46 -6.07
N ILE A 203 -25.62 -8.01 -5.04
CA ILE A 203 -27.04 -7.79 -4.74
C ILE A 203 -27.20 -7.32 -3.31
N TYR A 204 -28.01 -6.28 -3.13
CA TYR A 204 -28.31 -5.70 -1.83
C TYR A 204 -29.72 -6.11 -1.40
N ILE A 205 -29.82 -6.68 -0.21
CA ILE A 205 -31.08 -7.06 0.45
C ILE A 205 -31.11 -6.47 1.87
N PRO A 206 -32.27 -6.39 2.51
CA PRO A 206 -32.35 -6.00 3.92
C PRO A 206 -31.53 -6.92 4.83
N ALA A 207 -30.87 -6.33 5.83
CA ALA A 207 -29.95 -7.05 6.73
C ALA A 207 -30.62 -8.21 7.51
N ASP A 208 -31.86 -8.06 7.97
CA ASP A 208 -32.63 -9.12 8.64
C ASP A 208 -32.88 -10.32 7.73
N LEU A 209 -33.27 -10.08 6.48
CA LEU A 209 -33.44 -11.13 5.47
C LEU A 209 -32.11 -11.78 5.09
N GLY A 210 -31.01 -11.02 5.08
CA GLY A 210 -29.66 -11.54 4.91
C GLY A 210 -29.22 -12.47 6.05
N MET A 211 -29.47 -12.09 7.31
CA MET A 211 -29.20 -12.91 8.49
C MET A 211 -29.98 -14.22 8.45
N GLN A 212 -31.27 -14.17 8.08
CA GLN A 212 -32.09 -15.37 7.91
C GLN A 212 -31.59 -16.25 6.76
N MET A 213 -31.27 -15.66 5.60
CA MET A 213 -30.80 -16.39 4.41
C MET A 213 -29.50 -17.15 4.68
N PHE A 214 -28.56 -16.52 5.40
CA PHE A 214 -27.27 -17.12 5.72
C PHE A 214 -27.25 -17.90 7.04
N ASN A 215 -28.40 -17.99 7.72
CA ASN A 215 -28.53 -18.63 9.03
C ASN A 215 -27.47 -18.13 10.03
N LYS A 216 -27.26 -16.81 10.08
CA LYS A 216 -26.31 -16.15 10.98
C LYS A 216 -27.05 -15.40 12.08
N GLU A 217 -26.62 -15.61 13.32
CA GLU A 217 -27.14 -14.90 14.51
C GLU A 217 -26.42 -13.58 14.79
N SER A 218 -25.28 -13.33 14.13
CA SER A 218 -24.47 -12.10 14.24
C SER A 218 -24.36 -11.40 12.90
N LEU A 219 -24.37 -10.07 12.94
CA LEU A 219 -23.84 -9.23 11.88
C LEU A 219 -22.33 -9.48 11.70
N MET A 220 -21.85 -9.26 10.49
CA MET A 220 -20.41 -9.32 10.18
C MET A 220 -19.72 -8.06 10.72
N GLU A 221 -20.34 -6.90 10.49
CA GLU A 221 -19.91 -5.64 11.05
C GLU A 221 -21.07 -4.64 11.10
N ILE A 222 -20.89 -3.55 11.84
CA ILE A 222 -21.76 -2.38 11.82
C ILE A 222 -20.89 -1.16 11.52
N ASP A 223 -21.14 -0.52 10.37
CA ASP A 223 -20.47 0.72 10.04
C ASP A 223 -21.20 1.91 10.64
N VAL A 224 -20.47 2.70 11.40
CA VAL A 224 -20.97 3.94 12.00
C VAL A 224 -20.35 5.12 11.27
N VAL A 225 -21.18 5.87 10.54
CA VAL A 225 -20.78 7.13 9.90
C VAL A 225 -21.04 8.27 10.86
N PHE A 226 -20.03 9.09 11.13
CA PHE A 226 -20.12 10.19 12.10
C PHE A 226 -19.87 11.54 11.45
N ARG A 227 -20.49 12.61 11.96
CA ARG A 227 -20.45 13.99 11.45
C ARG A 227 -19.03 14.58 11.44
N GLU A 228 -18.76 15.47 10.48
CA GLU A 228 -17.49 16.22 10.36
C GLU A 228 -17.12 17.05 11.60
N THR A 229 -18.08 17.32 12.48
CA THR A 229 -17.87 18.04 13.75
C THR A 229 -17.06 17.24 14.78
N THR A 230 -16.85 15.94 14.55
CA THR A 230 -16.23 15.00 15.49
C THR A 230 -15.06 14.29 14.83
N THR A 231 -14.06 13.90 15.62
CA THR A 231 -12.89 13.13 15.14
C THR A 231 -13.12 11.64 15.30
N SER A 232 -12.48 10.83 14.44
CA SER A 232 -12.46 9.36 14.51
C SER A 232 -12.20 8.88 15.95
N ALA A 233 -11.13 9.35 16.59
CA ALA A 233 -10.79 9.00 17.98
C ALA A 233 -11.90 9.29 19.01
N LYS A 234 -12.55 10.47 18.94
CA LYS A 234 -13.63 10.82 19.88
C LYS A 234 -14.87 9.97 19.66
N MET A 235 -15.19 9.70 18.39
CA MET A 235 -16.34 8.86 18.05
C MET A 235 -16.07 7.40 18.42
N SER A 236 -14.88 6.87 18.17
CA SER A 236 -14.50 5.52 18.57
C SER A 236 -14.59 5.32 20.07
N GLU A 237 -14.13 6.30 20.87
CA GLU A 237 -14.27 6.25 22.32
C GLU A 237 -15.74 6.26 22.77
N LEU A 238 -16.56 7.11 22.14
CA LEU A 238 -18.00 7.16 22.41
C LEU A 238 -18.70 5.84 22.07
N VAL A 239 -18.44 5.26 20.89
CA VAL A 239 -19.01 3.97 20.48
C VAL A 239 -18.56 2.87 21.45
N ARG A 240 -17.27 2.85 21.80
CA ARG A 240 -16.70 1.89 22.73
C ARG A 240 -17.40 1.94 24.09
N GLU A 241 -17.48 3.12 24.69
CA GLU A 241 -18.10 3.29 26.00
C GLU A 241 -19.57 2.87 25.99
N GLN A 242 -20.32 3.25 24.95
CA GLN A 242 -21.75 2.98 24.87
C GLN A 242 -22.06 1.50 24.62
N LEU A 243 -21.26 0.81 23.80
CA LEU A 243 -21.40 -0.62 23.60
C LEU A 243 -20.97 -1.43 24.83
N ILE A 244 -19.87 -1.07 25.51
CA ILE A 244 -19.47 -1.72 26.77
C ILE A 244 -20.58 -1.58 27.82
N ARG A 245 -21.18 -0.39 27.97
CA ARG A 245 -22.31 -0.18 28.90
C ARG A 245 -23.51 -1.08 28.57
N ARG A 246 -23.72 -1.40 27.30
CA ARG A 246 -24.83 -2.22 26.82
C ARG A 246 -24.55 -3.72 26.93
N HIS A 247 -23.34 -4.15 26.59
CA HIS A 247 -22.95 -5.56 26.52
C HIS A 247 -22.40 -6.07 27.86
N GLY A 248 -21.86 -5.18 28.70
CA GLY A 248 -21.25 -5.49 29.99
C GLY A 248 -19.76 -5.83 29.90
N ASP A 249 -19.25 -6.12 28.71
CA ASP A 249 -17.84 -6.39 28.42
C ASP A 249 -17.46 -5.85 27.04
N GLU A 250 -16.17 -5.79 26.76
CA GLU A 250 -15.62 -5.41 25.45
C GLU A 250 -15.49 -6.64 24.55
N ASP A 251 -16.60 -7.00 23.93
CA ASP A 251 -16.76 -8.16 23.03
C ASP A 251 -16.75 -7.80 21.54
N PHE A 252 -16.29 -6.60 21.20
CA PHE A 252 -16.21 -6.06 19.85
C PHE A 252 -14.86 -5.39 19.60
N THR A 253 -14.53 -5.20 18.33
CA THR A 253 -13.37 -4.44 17.89
C THR A 253 -13.84 -3.29 17.02
N LEU A 254 -13.28 -2.11 17.27
CA LEU A 254 -13.48 -0.94 16.41
C LEU A 254 -12.34 -0.87 15.43
N PHE A 255 -12.67 -0.72 14.15
CA PHE A 255 -11.69 -0.59 13.08
C PHE A 255 -11.94 0.73 12.35
N THR A 256 -10.95 1.61 12.40
CA THR A 256 -10.98 2.92 11.75
C THR A 256 -10.09 2.94 10.52
N GLN A 257 -10.22 3.99 9.69
CA GLN A 257 -9.29 4.23 8.59
C GLN A 257 -7.85 4.37 9.09
N GLU A 258 -7.66 5.02 10.25
CA GLU A 258 -6.33 5.16 10.86
C GLU A 258 -5.74 3.81 11.26
N ASP A 259 -6.53 2.92 11.87
CA ASP A 259 -6.08 1.58 12.27
C ASP A 259 -5.64 0.73 11.07
N MET A 260 -6.35 0.86 9.94
CA MET A 260 -5.99 0.20 8.70
C MET A 260 -4.65 0.73 8.16
N LEU A 261 -4.48 2.05 8.11
CA LEU A 261 -3.23 2.67 7.66
C LEU A 261 -2.07 2.32 8.58
N GLU A 262 -2.30 2.26 9.90
CA GLU A 262 -1.28 1.83 10.86
C GLU A 262 -0.90 0.35 10.66
N THR A 263 -1.89 -0.52 10.43
CA THR A 263 -1.65 -1.94 10.17
C THR A 263 -0.84 -2.13 8.88
N LEU A 264 -1.21 -1.40 7.82
CA LEU A 264 -0.44 -1.37 6.58
C LEU A 264 0.98 -0.87 6.82
N ASP A 265 1.15 0.21 7.57
CA ASP A 265 2.46 0.79 7.87
C ASP A 265 3.33 -0.19 8.66
N ARG A 266 2.75 -0.95 9.61
CA ARG A 266 3.45 -2.02 10.32
C ARG A 266 3.93 -3.10 9.35
N ILE A 267 3.07 -3.57 8.43
CA ILE A 267 3.43 -4.58 7.42
C ILE A 267 4.52 -4.03 6.49
N LEU A 268 4.33 -2.84 5.94
CA LEU A 268 5.30 -2.18 5.05
C LEU A 268 6.62 -1.95 5.76
N ASN A 269 6.63 -1.58 7.04
CA ASN A 269 7.86 -1.39 7.81
C ASN A 269 8.59 -2.72 8.04
N MET A 270 7.90 -3.82 8.33
CA MET A 270 8.53 -5.15 8.40
C MET A 270 9.14 -5.56 7.05
N LEU A 271 8.41 -5.35 5.95
CA LEU A 271 8.93 -5.59 4.60
C LEU A 271 10.12 -4.67 4.29
N LYS A 272 10.08 -3.40 4.70
CA LYS A 272 11.17 -2.43 4.52
C LYS A 272 12.40 -2.85 5.28
N LEU A 273 12.26 -3.40 6.49
CA LEU A 273 13.38 -3.94 7.24
C LEU A 273 13.95 -5.20 6.57
N ALA A 274 13.11 -6.12 6.13
CA ALA A 274 13.56 -7.36 5.47
C ALA A 274 14.26 -7.09 4.13
N VAL A 275 13.62 -6.33 3.24
CA VAL A 275 14.19 -5.96 1.94
C VAL A 275 15.34 -4.97 2.11
N GLY A 276 15.25 -4.07 3.09
CA GLY A 276 16.32 -3.14 3.43
C GLY A 276 17.57 -3.86 3.95
N ALA A 277 17.43 -4.96 4.69
CA ALA A 277 18.56 -5.79 5.09
C ALA A 277 19.20 -6.49 3.88
N LEU A 278 18.40 -7.08 3.00
CA LEU A 278 18.88 -7.72 1.77
C LEU A 278 19.55 -6.70 0.82
N GLY A 279 18.90 -5.55 0.61
CA GLY A 279 19.43 -4.43 -0.15
C GLY A 279 20.68 -3.84 0.49
N GLY A 280 20.72 -3.78 1.82
CA GLY A 280 21.89 -3.37 2.60
C GLY A 280 23.09 -4.28 2.38
N VAL A 281 22.90 -5.61 2.37
CA VAL A 281 23.96 -6.56 2.00
C VAL A 281 24.44 -6.31 0.57
N ALA A 282 23.52 -6.11 -0.39
CA ALA A 282 23.88 -5.80 -1.77
C ALA A 282 24.67 -4.47 -1.90
N LEU A 283 24.28 -3.45 -1.13
CA LEU A 283 24.98 -2.17 -1.06
C LEU A 283 26.37 -2.33 -0.42
N VAL A 284 26.52 -3.17 0.60
CA VAL A 284 27.84 -3.49 1.19
C VAL A 284 28.72 -4.19 0.16
N VAL A 285 28.21 -5.18 -0.56
CA VAL A 285 28.95 -5.86 -1.65
C VAL A 285 29.36 -4.86 -2.73
N GLY A 286 28.44 -3.96 -3.13
CA GLY A 286 28.73 -2.85 -4.03
C GLY A 286 29.81 -1.91 -3.47
N GLY A 287 29.73 -1.52 -2.20
CA GLY A 287 30.71 -0.68 -1.53
C GLY A 287 32.10 -1.32 -1.45
N VAL A 288 32.18 -2.61 -1.15
CA VAL A 288 33.44 -3.38 -1.22
C VAL A 288 34.00 -3.40 -2.64
N GLY A 289 33.13 -3.48 -3.66
CA GLY A 289 33.50 -3.31 -5.05
C GLY A 289 34.15 -1.94 -5.32
N VAL A 290 33.52 -0.86 -4.87
CA VAL A 290 34.06 0.52 -4.99
C VAL A 290 35.41 0.63 -4.30
N LEU A 291 35.52 0.18 -3.04
CA LEU A 291 36.77 0.15 -2.28
C LEU A 291 37.87 -0.58 -3.06
N THR A 292 37.56 -1.75 -3.62
CA THR A 292 38.53 -2.58 -4.35
C THR A 292 38.99 -1.90 -5.62
N ILE A 293 38.07 -1.30 -6.39
CA ILE A 293 38.40 -0.54 -7.60
C ILE A 293 39.30 0.64 -7.23
N MET A 294 38.92 1.45 -6.25
CA MET A 294 39.69 2.63 -5.82
C MET A 294 41.07 2.26 -5.29
N THR A 295 41.19 1.20 -4.49
CA THR A 295 42.48 0.74 -3.95
C THR A 295 43.38 0.19 -5.06
N THR A 296 42.81 -0.46 -6.08
CA THR A 296 43.59 -0.92 -7.24
C THR A 296 44.04 0.25 -8.10
N ALA A 297 43.13 1.20 -8.38
CA ALA A 297 43.43 2.42 -9.14
C ALA A 297 44.51 3.26 -8.45
N LEU A 298 44.51 3.33 -7.11
CA LEU A 298 45.57 3.96 -6.33
C LEU A 298 46.94 3.33 -6.63
N ARG A 299 47.03 2.00 -6.60
CA ARG A 299 48.30 1.28 -6.84
C ARG A 299 48.80 1.47 -8.27
N GLU A 300 47.90 1.37 -9.25
CA GLU A 300 48.23 1.54 -10.66
C GLU A 300 48.62 2.99 -11.02
N ARG A 301 48.11 3.99 -10.29
CA ARG A 301 48.33 5.42 -10.56
C ARG A 301 49.24 6.12 -9.54
N THR A 302 50.02 5.36 -8.75
CA THR A 302 50.88 5.92 -7.68
C THR A 302 51.82 7.01 -8.21
N GLY A 303 52.46 6.78 -9.36
CA GLY A 303 53.36 7.75 -9.99
C GLY A 303 52.64 9.03 -10.47
N GLU A 304 51.43 8.92 -11.03
CA GLU A 304 50.61 10.07 -11.43
C GLU A 304 50.27 10.97 -10.23
N ILE A 305 49.91 10.36 -9.09
CA ILE A 305 49.58 11.07 -7.84
C ILE A 305 50.81 11.76 -7.27
N GLY A 306 51.97 11.10 -7.31
CA GLY A 306 53.26 11.67 -6.91
C GLY A 306 53.62 12.92 -7.71
N LEU A 307 53.44 12.87 -9.03
CA LEU A 307 53.62 14.00 -9.95
C LEU A 307 52.67 15.18 -9.63
N LEU A 308 51.38 14.91 -9.42
CA LEU A 308 50.40 15.93 -9.04
C LEU A 308 50.78 16.64 -7.74
N ARG A 309 51.23 15.88 -6.74
CA ARG A 309 51.69 16.43 -5.45
C ARG A 309 52.98 17.24 -5.59
N ALA A 310 53.92 16.80 -6.43
CA ALA A 310 55.17 17.50 -6.69
C ALA A 310 54.96 18.84 -7.42
N VAL A 311 53.95 18.92 -8.29
CA VAL A 311 53.56 20.16 -8.99
C VAL A 311 52.74 21.11 -8.11
N GLY A 312 52.33 20.67 -6.91
CA GLY A 312 51.75 21.54 -5.87
C GLY A 312 50.28 21.28 -5.51
N CYS A 313 49.66 20.16 -5.94
CA CYS A 313 48.33 19.80 -5.48
C CYS A 313 48.31 19.54 -3.97
N THR A 314 47.33 20.13 -3.27
CA THR A 314 47.16 19.92 -1.82
C THR A 314 46.60 18.53 -1.52
N ARG A 315 46.83 18.03 -0.30
CA ARG A 315 46.26 16.74 0.15
C ARG A 315 44.74 16.71 0.01
N GLU A 316 44.06 17.80 0.36
CA GLU A 316 42.60 17.92 0.24
C GLU A 316 42.14 17.85 -1.22
N GLN A 317 42.86 18.48 -2.16
CA GLN A 317 42.53 18.42 -3.58
C GLN A 317 42.61 16.99 -4.12
N VAL A 318 43.66 16.25 -3.76
CA VAL A 318 43.80 14.84 -4.14
C VAL A 318 42.69 14.00 -3.51
N MET A 319 42.38 14.21 -2.24
CA MET A 319 41.29 13.51 -1.54
C MET A 319 39.94 13.74 -2.23
N TRP A 320 39.55 14.98 -2.51
CA TRP A 320 38.29 15.30 -3.18
C TRP A 320 38.23 14.75 -4.61
N MET A 321 39.37 14.65 -5.31
CA MET A 321 39.44 14.06 -6.65
C MET A 321 39.06 12.57 -6.62
N PHE A 322 39.66 11.80 -5.72
CA PHE A 322 39.37 10.37 -5.55
C PHE A 322 37.98 10.12 -4.94
N LEU A 323 37.57 10.95 -3.99
CA LEU A 323 36.26 10.81 -3.36
C LEU A 323 35.14 11.06 -4.38
N GLY A 324 35.30 12.06 -5.25
CA GLY A 324 34.33 12.29 -6.31
C GLY A 324 34.31 11.18 -7.37
N GLU A 325 35.41 10.46 -7.59
CA GLU A 325 35.45 9.25 -8.44
C GLU A 325 34.57 8.13 -7.86
N ALA A 326 34.71 7.87 -6.56
CA ALA A 326 33.89 6.90 -5.84
C ALA A 326 32.40 7.27 -5.82
N VAL A 327 32.10 8.56 -5.62
CA VAL A 327 30.72 9.09 -5.70
C VAL A 327 30.16 8.93 -7.09
N LEU A 328 30.92 9.26 -8.15
CA LEU A 328 30.41 9.15 -9.51
C LEU A 328 30.13 7.70 -9.89
N LEU A 329 31.02 6.77 -9.53
CA LEU A 329 30.80 5.33 -9.70
C LEU A 329 29.51 4.86 -9.02
N SER A 330 29.28 5.32 -7.80
CA SER A 330 28.10 4.94 -7.03
C SER A 330 26.83 5.64 -7.53
N ALA A 331 26.93 6.88 -8.00
CA ALA A 331 25.84 7.59 -8.65
C ALA A 331 25.42 6.89 -9.95
N LEU A 332 26.38 6.43 -10.76
CA LEU A 332 26.09 5.64 -11.97
C LEU A 332 25.42 4.31 -11.63
N GLY A 333 25.90 3.59 -10.62
CA GLY A 333 25.24 2.37 -10.13
C GLY A 333 23.81 2.63 -9.64
N GLY A 334 23.61 3.72 -8.90
CA GLY A 334 22.29 4.16 -8.42
C GLY A 334 21.34 4.55 -9.56
N LEU A 335 21.84 5.30 -10.55
CA LEU A 335 21.08 5.66 -11.76
C LEU A 335 20.69 4.43 -12.58
N LEU A 336 21.59 3.46 -12.72
CA LEU A 336 21.27 2.18 -13.36
C LEU A 336 20.19 1.41 -12.60
N GLY A 337 20.27 1.37 -11.26
CA GLY A 337 19.25 0.77 -10.41
C GLY A 337 17.88 1.45 -10.56
N LEU A 338 17.86 2.78 -10.53
CA LEU A 338 16.65 3.57 -10.76
C LEU A 338 16.06 3.35 -12.16
N SER A 339 16.92 3.28 -13.19
CA SER A 339 16.49 3.00 -14.56
C SER A 339 15.87 1.61 -14.69
N LEU A 340 16.46 0.61 -14.02
CA LEU A 340 15.94 -0.75 -13.97
C LEU A 340 14.56 -0.81 -13.30
N VAL A 341 14.38 -0.09 -12.19
CA VAL A 341 13.08 0.03 -11.52
C VAL A 341 12.06 0.72 -12.41
N ALA A 342 12.42 1.84 -13.05
CA ALA A 342 11.51 2.54 -13.95
C ALA A 342 11.05 1.64 -15.11
N LEU A 343 11.97 0.88 -15.71
CA LEU A 343 11.65 -0.10 -16.75
C LEU A 343 10.72 -1.20 -16.22
N LEU A 344 11.00 -1.73 -15.02
CA LEU A 344 10.19 -2.77 -14.41
C LEU A 344 8.77 -2.27 -14.09
N VAL A 345 8.64 -1.04 -13.58
CA VAL A 345 7.33 -0.44 -13.29
C VAL A 345 6.53 -0.22 -14.57
N ILE A 346 7.15 0.28 -15.64
CA ILE A 346 6.50 0.44 -16.94
C ILE A 346 6.02 -0.92 -17.46
N ALA A 347 6.85 -1.96 -17.37
CA ALA A 347 6.48 -3.31 -17.79
C ALA A 347 5.34 -3.90 -16.92
N LEU A 348 5.39 -3.72 -15.60
CA LEU A 348 4.34 -4.19 -14.72
C LEU A 348 3.00 -3.51 -15.02
N ASN A 349 3.00 -2.21 -15.32
CA ASN A 349 1.77 -1.47 -15.61
C ASN A 349 1.14 -1.87 -16.95
N THR A 350 1.94 -2.34 -17.92
CA THR A 350 1.42 -2.88 -19.19
C THR A 350 0.90 -4.30 -19.08
N PHE A 351 1.53 -5.18 -18.28
CA PHE A 351 1.11 -6.58 -18.15
C PHE A 351 0.10 -6.84 -17.04
N VAL A 352 0.07 -6.00 -16.01
CA VAL A 352 -0.84 -6.09 -14.86
C VAL A 352 -1.45 -4.71 -14.59
N PRO A 353 -2.42 -4.28 -15.42
CA PRO A 353 -3.11 -3.01 -15.22
C PRO A 353 -3.85 -3.01 -13.88
N GLY A 354 -3.61 -1.98 -13.06
CA GLY A 354 -4.26 -1.81 -11.75
C GLY A 354 -3.33 -1.97 -10.54
N LEU A 355 -2.05 -2.30 -10.73
CA LEU A 355 -1.07 -2.24 -9.64
C LEU A 355 -0.77 -0.77 -9.29
N PRO A 356 -1.06 -0.31 -8.06
CA PRO A 356 -0.78 1.05 -7.67
C PRO A 356 0.72 1.17 -7.34
N VAL A 357 1.55 1.32 -8.37
CA VAL A 357 2.99 1.61 -8.21
C VAL A 357 3.24 3.05 -8.64
N SER A 358 3.55 3.91 -7.67
CA SER A 358 3.81 5.32 -7.93
C SER A 358 5.31 5.62 -7.78
N LEU A 359 5.91 6.19 -8.82
CA LEU A 359 7.29 6.68 -8.78
C LEU A 359 7.29 8.11 -8.26
N HIS A 360 7.50 8.28 -6.95
CA HIS A 360 7.59 9.62 -6.38
C HIS A 360 9.02 10.17 -6.50
N PRO A 361 9.22 11.38 -7.07
CA PRO A 361 10.56 11.96 -7.29
C PRO A 361 11.41 12.04 -6.01
N PHE A 362 10.76 12.30 -4.88
CA PHE A 362 11.42 12.37 -3.57
C PHE A 362 12.16 11.06 -3.21
N TYR A 363 11.51 9.90 -3.38
CA TYR A 363 12.14 8.62 -3.05
C TYR A 363 13.25 8.23 -4.02
N MET A 364 13.13 8.62 -5.28
CA MET A 364 14.19 8.43 -6.28
C MET A 364 15.43 9.27 -5.94
N LEU A 365 15.24 10.52 -5.52
CA LEU A 365 16.34 11.38 -5.06
C LEU A 365 16.95 10.86 -3.76
N ALA A 366 16.12 10.39 -2.82
CA ALA A 366 16.61 9.81 -1.56
C ALA A 366 17.44 8.54 -1.79
N SER A 367 17.03 7.66 -2.70
CA SER A 367 17.79 6.45 -3.01
C SER A 367 19.07 6.75 -3.81
N LEU A 368 19.06 7.74 -4.69
CA LEU A 368 20.29 8.24 -5.31
C LEU A 368 21.25 8.83 -4.25
N GLY A 369 20.73 9.60 -3.30
CA GLY A 369 21.49 10.12 -2.16
C GLY A 369 22.10 9.01 -1.31
N LEU A 370 21.35 7.94 -1.04
CA LEU A 370 21.83 6.74 -0.36
C LEU A 370 22.99 6.09 -1.14
N SER A 371 22.85 5.95 -2.46
CA SER A 371 23.91 5.41 -3.33
C SER A 371 25.20 6.23 -3.25
N CYS A 372 25.08 7.56 -3.37
CA CYS A 372 26.21 8.47 -3.20
C CYS A 372 26.84 8.37 -1.80
N GLY A 373 26.02 8.22 -0.75
CA GLY A 373 26.49 8.02 0.62
C GLY A 373 27.31 6.74 0.80
N VAL A 374 26.89 5.63 0.19
CA VAL A 374 27.66 4.38 0.16
C VAL A 374 28.98 4.58 -0.57
N GLY A 375 28.96 5.29 -1.71
CA GLY A 375 30.17 5.64 -2.46
C GLY A 375 31.15 6.49 -1.67
N LEU A 376 30.66 7.51 -0.95
CA LEU A 376 31.47 8.33 -0.05
C LEU A 376 32.12 7.47 1.03
N ALA A 377 31.34 6.62 1.70
CA ALA A 377 31.83 5.77 2.78
C ALA A 377 32.90 4.78 2.30
N ALA A 378 32.66 4.12 1.16
CA ALA A 378 33.61 3.19 0.57
C ALA A 378 34.86 3.87 0.00
N GLY A 379 34.72 5.08 -0.56
CA GLY A 379 35.81 5.84 -1.16
C GLY A 379 36.70 6.58 -0.16
N LEU A 380 36.24 6.80 1.07
CA LEU A 380 36.95 7.61 2.06
C LEU A 380 38.32 7.04 2.41
N SER A 381 38.41 5.75 2.73
CA SER A 381 39.67 5.08 3.08
C SER A 381 40.73 5.18 1.96
N PRO A 382 40.46 4.76 0.72
CA PRO A 382 41.44 4.88 -0.36
C PRO A 382 41.77 6.34 -0.71
N ALA A 383 40.82 7.26 -0.63
CA ALA A 383 41.07 8.69 -0.85
C ALA A 383 42.02 9.29 0.20
N MET A 384 41.87 8.91 1.47
CA MET A 384 42.79 9.31 2.54
C MET A 384 44.19 8.74 2.32
N HIS A 385 44.31 7.48 1.90
CA HIS A 385 45.60 6.87 1.56
C HIS A 385 46.27 7.58 0.38
N ALA A 386 45.51 7.90 -0.68
CA ALA A 386 46.01 8.64 -1.84
C ALA A 386 46.57 10.02 -1.48
N ALA A 387 45.84 10.77 -0.65
CA ALA A 387 46.28 12.07 -0.14
C ALA A 387 47.50 11.97 0.80
N GLY A 388 47.68 10.82 1.44
CA GLY A 388 48.79 10.54 2.36
C GLY A 388 50.14 10.34 1.70
N LEU A 389 50.18 9.88 0.44
CA LEU A 389 51.40 9.46 -0.27
C LEU A 389 52.50 10.52 -0.29
N ASP A 390 53.73 10.12 0.05
CA ASP A 390 54.92 10.95 -0.09
C ASP A 390 55.29 11.11 -1.58
N PRO A 391 55.43 12.34 -2.12
CA PRO A 391 55.71 12.55 -3.54
C PRO A 391 57.06 11.94 -3.95
N ILE A 392 58.03 11.88 -3.04
CA ILE A 392 59.37 11.36 -3.32
C ILE A 392 59.32 9.84 -3.41
N GLU A 393 58.62 9.17 -2.49
CA GLU A 393 58.44 7.71 -2.50
C GLU A 393 57.59 7.27 -3.71
N ALA A 394 56.53 8.02 -4.02
CA ALA A 394 55.63 7.72 -5.13
C ALA A 394 56.33 7.80 -6.51
N LEU A 395 57.31 8.69 -6.68
CA LEU A 395 58.11 8.83 -7.91
C LEU A 395 59.29 7.84 -7.97
N ARG A 396 59.66 7.23 -6.85
CA ARG A 396 60.75 6.23 -6.77
C ARG A 396 60.29 4.80 -7.02
N ALA A 397 58.97 4.55 -7.01
CA ALA A 397 58.38 3.23 -7.07
C ALA A 397 58.30 2.61 -8.49
N GLU A 398 59.12 3.09 -9.44
CA GLU A 398 59.28 2.49 -10.77
C GLU A 398 60.31 1.35 -10.79
#